data_AF-A0A1B3PNR8-F1
#
_entry.id   AF-A0A1B3PNR8-F1
#
_cell.length_a   1.000
_cell.length_b   1.000
_cell.length_c   1.000
_cell.angle_alpha   90.00
_cell.angle_beta   90.00
_cell.angle_gamma   90.00
#
_symmetry.space_group_name_H-M   'P 1'
#
loop_
_entity.id
_entity.type
_entity.pdbx_description
1 polymer ?
#
loop_
_entity_poly.entity_id
_entity_poly.type
_entity_poly.pdbx_seq_one_letter_code
_entity_poly.pdbx_strand_id
1 'polypeptide(L)'
;MEATKQKLEQAQAAPESQRASILQGITGEHLTGDLLTATVWGYFAAVQSHGAIASSQAQMIDRPALSYGLFHAQVKPNKLYGIVTTGITFQGLNMDIGHLRHIRWVKNDDPSAAINNSPELTSNGKTAAQNRWIAYNKLRGQYASAMEHAVPEQFWVDKTQCRYTDEQGQIQNPTQADCAQAVSAVRAIAIAQAQGQRIYTINQSNAATALPKLPVGGTVGQEIALAVQAGKEVTVHHIALFQGQLLPQSANCSPMPWFRPCSGAGLLTTSRR
;
A
#
# COMPACT_ATOMS: atom_id res chain seq x y z
N MET A 1 -10.91 9.57 -19.25
CA MET A 1 -9.47 9.25 -19.41
C MET A 1 -8.97 9.47 -20.84
N GLU A 2 -9.39 8.69 -21.85
CA GLU A 2 -8.80 8.81 -23.21
C GLU A 2 -9.04 10.18 -23.88
N ALA A 3 -10.25 10.72 -23.77
CA ALA A 3 -10.57 12.05 -24.29
C ALA A 3 -9.76 13.16 -23.59
N THR A 4 -9.56 13.05 -22.28
CA THR A 4 -8.76 14.00 -21.49
C THR A 4 -7.29 13.92 -21.87
N LYS A 5 -6.76 12.69 -22.03
CA LYS A 5 -5.39 12.44 -22.48
C LYS A 5 -5.14 13.05 -23.86
N GLN A 6 -5.99 12.76 -24.85
CA GLN A 6 -5.84 13.29 -26.20
C GLN A 6 -5.84 14.82 -26.22
N LYS A 7 -6.72 15.46 -25.44
CA LYS A 7 -6.73 16.93 -25.32
C LYS A 7 -5.47 17.48 -24.66
N LEU A 8 -4.94 16.81 -23.64
CA LEU A 8 -3.69 17.21 -22.99
C LEU A 8 -2.48 17.06 -23.92
N GLU A 9 -2.41 15.98 -24.69
CA GLU A 9 -1.36 15.77 -25.69
C GLU A 9 -1.43 16.83 -26.80
N GLN A 10 -2.64 17.15 -27.26
CA GLN A 10 -2.86 18.24 -28.22
C GLN A 10 -2.44 19.60 -27.64
N ALA A 11 -2.76 19.88 -26.37
CA ALA A 11 -2.34 21.11 -25.71
C ALA A 11 -0.81 21.18 -25.51
N GLN A 12 -0.17 20.06 -25.20
CA GLN A 12 1.30 20.01 -25.06
C GLN A 12 2.01 20.26 -26.39
N ALA A 13 1.50 19.69 -27.49
CA ALA A 13 2.04 19.87 -28.83
C ALA A 13 1.73 21.25 -29.45
N ALA A 14 0.73 21.96 -28.92
CA ALA A 14 0.33 23.28 -29.43
C ALA A 14 1.20 24.43 -28.89
N PRO A 15 1.36 25.53 -29.66
CA PRO A 15 1.94 26.78 -29.18
C PRO A 15 1.22 27.33 -27.96
N GLU A 16 1.93 28.01 -27.07
CA GLU A 16 1.41 28.46 -25.77
C GLU A 16 0.15 29.34 -25.89
N SER A 17 0.04 30.12 -26.96
CA SER A 17 -1.13 30.96 -27.28
C SER A 17 -2.42 30.17 -27.59
N GLN A 18 -2.32 28.91 -27.98
CA GLN A 18 -3.46 28.05 -28.33
C GLN A 18 -3.82 27.06 -27.22
N ARG A 19 -2.99 26.94 -26.18
CA ARG A 19 -3.23 25.98 -25.08
C ARG A 19 -4.51 26.26 -24.33
N ALA A 20 -4.78 27.54 -24.02
CA ALA A 20 -5.96 27.92 -23.25
C ALA A 20 -7.29 27.58 -23.96
N SER A 21 -7.34 27.69 -25.29
CA SER A 21 -8.53 27.32 -26.07
C SER A 21 -8.70 25.81 -26.21
N ILE A 22 -7.60 25.06 -26.33
CA ILE A 22 -7.64 23.58 -26.39
C ILE A 22 -8.08 22.98 -25.05
N LEU A 23 -7.63 23.57 -23.94
CA LEU A 23 -7.99 23.15 -22.58
C LEU A 23 -9.38 23.62 -22.15
N GLN A 24 -10.08 24.39 -23.00
CA GLN A 24 -11.41 24.91 -22.69
C GLN A 24 -12.41 23.76 -22.48
N GLY A 25 -13.08 23.77 -21.32
CA GLY A 25 -14.01 22.71 -20.91
C GLY A 25 -13.38 21.53 -20.15
N ILE A 26 -12.05 21.50 -19.96
CA ILE A 26 -11.43 20.60 -18.98
C ILE A 26 -11.58 21.24 -17.59
N THR A 27 -12.36 20.61 -16.73
CA THR A 27 -12.53 21.01 -15.33
C THR A 27 -11.52 20.28 -14.45
N GLY A 28 -11.24 20.83 -13.26
CA GLY A 28 -10.42 20.16 -12.26
C GLY A 28 -10.97 18.78 -11.85
N GLU A 29 -12.29 18.59 -11.91
CA GLU A 29 -12.94 17.30 -11.63
C GLU A 29 -12.63 16.25 -12.70
N HIS A 30 -12.58 16.63 -13.99
CA HIS A 30 -12.20 15.71 -15.05
C HIS A 30 -10.75 15.24 -14.89
N LEU A 31 -9.83 16.16 -14.61
CA LEU A 31 -8.42 15.85 -14.41
C LEU A 31 -8.19 15.00 -13.16
N THR A 32 -8.76 15.41 -12.03
CA THR A 32 -8.57 14.72 -10.75
C THR A 32 -9.23 13.34 -10.78
N GLY A 33 -10.46 13.24 -11.32
CA GLY A 33 -11.17 11.97 -11.46
C GLY A 33 -10.43 10.99 -12.37
N ASP A 34 -9.92 11.46 -13.51
CA ASP A 34 -9.14 10.63 -14.42
C ASP A 34 -7.80 10.20 -13.80
N LEU A 35 -7.12 11.08 -13.06
CA LEU A 35 -5.87 10.76 -12.38
C LEU A 35 -6.05 9.75 -11.24
N LEU A 36 -7.09 9.94 -10.41
CA LEU A 36 -7.46 8.96 -9.36
C LEU A 36 -7.76 7.59 -9.99
N THR A 37 -8.54 7.59 -11.07
CA THR A 37 -8.89 6.37 -11.80
C THR A 37 -7.65 5.71 -12.40
N ALA A 38 -6.78 6.49 -13.04
CA ALA A 38 -5.51 6.01 -13.62
C ALA A 38 -4.60 5.39 -12.56
N THR A 39 -4.55 5.96 -11.36
CA THR A 39 -3.75 5.42 -10.25
C THR A 39 -4.22 4.02 -9.86
N VAL A 40 -5.54 3.81 -9.72
CA VAL A 40 -6.11 2.48 -9.38
C VAL A 40 -5.88 1.47 -10.51
N TRP A 41 -6.06 1.88 -11.76
CA TRP A 41 -5.76 1.00 -12.90
C TRP A 41 -4.28 0.66 -12.98
N GLY A 42 -3.40 1.61 -12.71
CA GLY A 42 -1.95 1.40 -12.61
C GLY A 42 -1.59 0.37 -11.55
N TYR A 43 -2.26 0.43 -10.39
CA TYR A 43 -2.11 -0.57 -9.33
C TYR A 43 -2.50 -1.97 -9.81
N PHE A 44 -3.69 -2.15 -10.40
CA PHE A 44 -4.12 -3.46 -10.89
C PHE A 44 -3.24 -3.99 -12.03
N ALA A 45 -2.81 -3.11 -12.94
CA ALA A 45 -1.90 -3.45 -14.03
C ALA A 45 -0.55 -3.93 -13.50
N ALA A 46 0.03 -3.24 -12.50
CA ALA A 46 1.28 -3.63 -11.88
C ALA A 46 1.18 -5.01 -11.20
N VAL A 47 0.12 -5.22 -10.41
CA VAL A 47 -0.13 -6.50 -9.75
C VAL A 47 -0.34 -7.63 -10.76
N GLN A 48 -1.06 -7.38 -11.86
CA GLN A 48 -1.29 -8.37 -12.92
C GLN A 48 0.00 -8.71 -13.68
N SER A 49 0.79 -7.69 -14.06
CA SER A 49 2.05 -7.85 -14.79
C SER A 49 3.05 -8.68 -13.98
N HIS A 50 3.23 -8.35 -12.70
CA HIS A 50 4.03 -9.15 -11.79
C HIS A 50 3.54 -10.59 -11.70
N GLY A 51 2.23 -10.82 -11.85
CA GLY A 51 1.69 -12.17 -11.84
C GLY A 51 2.06 -13.02 -13.04
N ALA A 52 1.99 -12.47 -14.24
CA ALA A 52 2.41 -13.18 -15.45
C ALA A 52 3.88 -13.62 -15.36
N ILE A 53 4.75 -12.77 -14.80
CA ILE A 53 6.19 -13.03 -14.66
C ILE A 53 6.43 -14.05 -13.53
N ALA A 54 5.96 -13.74 -12.32
CA ALA A 54 6.24 -14.54 -11.14
C ALA A 54 5.63 -15.95 -11.24
N SER A 55 4.46 -16.11 -11.88
CA SER A 55 3.83 -17.43 -12.05
C SER A 55 4.67 -18.37 -12.91
N SER A 56 5.34 -17.83 -13.93
CA SER A 56 6.21 -18.61 -14.81
C SER A 56 7.40 -19.18 -14.02
N GLN A 57 8.07 -18.32 -13.24
CA GLN A 57 9.24 -18.70 -12.44
C GLN A 57 8.87 -19.69 -11.32
N ALA A 58 7.75 -19.47 -10.62
CA ALA A 58 7.33 -20.31 -9.50
C ALA A 58 6.65 -21.63 -9.93
N GLN A 59 6.51 -21.89 -11.24
CA GLN A 59 5.72 -23.01 -11.79
C GLN A 59 4.29 -23.03 -11.23
N MET A 60 3.67 -21.85 -11.22
CA MET A 60 2.30 -21.61 -10.79
C MET A 60 1.45 -21.18 -11.99
N ILE A 61 0.16 -21.36 -11.88
CA ILE A 61 -0.82 -20.68 -12.72
C ILE A 61 -1.39 -19.55 -11.87
N ASP A 62 -1.34 -18.33 -12.38
CA ASP A 62 -2.02 -17.17 -11.78
C ASP A 62 -2.87 -16.50 -12.85
N ARG A 63 -4.16 -16.38 -12.58
CA ARG A 63 -5.10 -15.62 -13.39
C ARG A 63 -5.78 -14.56 -12.52
N PRO A 64 -5.73 -13.28 -12.90
CA PRO A 64 -6.49 -12.25 -12.21
C PRO A 64 -7.98 -12.51 -12.39
N ALA A 65 -8.76 -12.18 -11.37
CA ALA A 65 -10.22 -12.20 -11.40
C ALA A 65 -10.76 -10.83 -10.98
N LEU A 66 -12.09 -10.71 -10.97
CA LEU A 66 -12.79 -9.49 -10.57
C LEU A 66 -12.28 -8.99 -9.22
N SER A 67 -11.62 -7.83 -9.28
CA SER A 67 -11.02 -7.12 -8.17
C SER A 67 -11.54 -5.70 -8.17
N TYR A 68 -11.66 -5.10 -6.99
CA TYR A 68 -12.12 -3.73 -6.84
C TYR A 68 -11.42 -3.06 -5.66
N GLY A 69 -11.34 -1.74 -5.73
CA GLY A 69 -10.75 -0.90 -4.72
C GLY A 69 -11.27 0.52 -4.87
N LEU A 70 -11.00 1.33 -3.84
CA LEU A 70 -11.36 2.73 -3.77
C LEU A 70 -10.08 3.55 -3.67
N PHE A 71 -10.01 4.63 -4.45
CA PHE A 71 -8.98 5.63 -4.30
C PHE A 71 -9.63 6.99 -4.31
N HIS A 72 -9.41 7.76 -3.24
CA HIS A 72 -10.10 9.01 -3.05
C HIS A 72 -9.21 10.05 -2.39
N ALA A 73 -9.48 11.32 -2.72
CA ALA A 73 -8.96 12.45 -1.97
C ALA A 73 -9.59 12.48 -0.57
N GLN A 74 -8.79 12.74 0.44
CA GLN A 74 -9.26 13.05 1.78
C GLN A 74 -9.27 14.57 1.96
N VAL A 75 -10.46 15.12 2.19
CA VAL A 75 -10.66 16.56 2.41
C VAL A 75 -11.28 16.80 3.78
N LYS A 76 -10.77 17.83 4.48
CA LYS A 76 -11.31 18.28 5.75
C LYS A 76 -11.99 19.64 5.53
N PRO A 77 -13.32 19.75 5.68
CA PRO A 77 -13.98 21.04 5.61
C PRO A 77 -13.62 21.87 6.83
N ASN A 78 -13.31 23.15 6.63
CA ASN A 78 -13.05 24.07 7.73
C ASN A 78 -14.37 24.52 8.33
N LYS A 79 -14.62 24.10 9.57
CA LYS A 79 -15.85 24.38 10.29
C LYS A 79 -15.62 25.43 11.36
N LEU A 80 -16.45 26.46 11.36
CA LEU A 80 -16.58 27.41 12.46
C LEU A 80 -17.97 27.22 13.06
N TYR A 81 -18.05 26.93 14.36
CA TYR A 81 -19.29 26.61 15.09
C TYR A 81 -20.15 25.50 14.43
N GLY A 82 -19.52 24.48 13.85
CA GLY A 82 -20.22 23.36 13.21
C GLY A 82 -20.72 23.65 11.79
N ILE A 83 -20.66 24.90 11.35
CA ILE A 83 -21.00 25.33 9.98
C ILE A 83 -19.73 25.35 9.15
N VAL A 84 -19.78 24.85 7.92
CA VAL A 84 -18.66 24.95 6.98
C VAL A 84 -18.55 26.41 6.53
N THR A 85 -17.49 27.10 6.94
CA THR A 85 -17.37 28.55 6.72
C THR A 85 -16.31 28.93 5.70
N THR A 86 -15.16 28.23 5.69
CA THR A 86 -13.98 28.68 4.93
C THR A 86 -13.32 27.53 4.19
N GLY A 87 -13.96 27.06 3.13
CA GLY A 87 -13.38 26.12 2.17
C GLY A 87 -13.05 24.73 2.74
N ILE A 88 -12.32 23.98 1.93
CA ILE A 88 -11.86 22.62 2.24
C ILE A 88 -10.34 22.59 2.25
N THR A 89 -9.75 21.84 3.19
CA THR A 89 -8.31 21.59 3.24
C THR A 89 -8.05 20.17 2.79
N PHE A 90 -7.22 20.01 1.76
CA PHE A 90 -6.75 18.71 1.29
C PHE A 90 -5.80 18.10 2.32
N GLN A 91 -6.12 16.90 2.80
CA GLN A 91 -5.32 16.18 3.81
C GLN A 91 -4.41 15.13 3.16
N GLY A 92 -4.74 14.66 1.96
CA GLY A 92 -3.98 13.64 1.25
C GLY A 92 -4.85 12.76 0.37
N LEU A 93 -4.28 11.63 -0.03
CA LEU A 93 -4.93 10.59 -0.83
C LEU A 93 -5.02 9.33 0.02
N ASN A 94 -6.10 8.58 -0.16
CA ASN A 94 -6.28 7.29 0.49
C ASN A 94 -6.64 6.23 -0.53
N MET A 95 -5.92 5.10 -0.48
CA MET A 95 -6.18 3.94 -1.29
C MET A 95 -6.58 2.76 -0.41
N ASP A 96 -7.73 2.17 -0.71
CA ASP A 96 -8.23 0.98 -0.05
C ASP A 96 -8.64 -0.06 -1.09
N ILE A 97 -7.84 -1.12 -1.21
CA ILE A 97 -8.13 -2.23 -2.10
C ILE A 97 -8.90 -3.30 -1.34
N GLY A 98 -10.22 -3.09 -1.22
CA GLY A 98 -11.09 -3.98 -0.44
C GLY A 98 -11.16 -5.42 -0.96
N HIS A 99 -10.93 -5.65 -2.26
CA HIS A 99 -10.91 -7.01 -2.79
C HIS A 99 -9.95 -7.18 -3.97
N LEU A 100 -8.89 -7.96 -3.72
CA LEU A 100 -7.98 -8.42 -4.77
C LEU A 100 -8.16 -9.93 -4.97
N ARG A 101 -8.78 -10.31 -6.09
CA ARG A 101 -9.11 -11.71 -6.39
C ARG A 101 -8.16 -12.27 -7.45
N HIS A 102 -7.49 -13.36 -7.09
CA HIS A 102 -6.67 -14.13 -8.01
C HIS A 102 -7.02 -15.60 -7.91
N ILE A 103 -6.94 -16.25 -9.05
CA ILE A 103 -7.12 -17.68 -9.21
C ILE A 103 -5.72 -18.27 -9.37
N ARG A 104 -5.26 -19.01 -8.36
CA ARG A 104 -3.87 -19.47 -8.26
C ARG A 104 -3.79 -20.95 -7.95
N TRP A 105 -2.98 -21.68 -8.70
CA TRP A 105 -2.74 -23.12 -8.50
C TRP A 105 -1.32 -23.51 -8.86
N VAL A 106 -0.82 -24.58 -8.27
CA VAL A 106 0.45 -25.20 -8.69
C VAL A 106 0.30 -25.86 -10.05
N LYS A 107 1.32 -25.82 -10.90
CA LYS A 107 1.32 -26.56 -12.17
C LYS A 107 1.55 -28.07 -11.98
N ASN A 108 2.31 -28.45 -10.96
CA ASN A 108 2.68 -29.82 -10.67
C ASN A 108 2.55 -30.11 -9.17
N ASP A 109 1.65 -31.04 -8.83
CA ASP A 109 1.36 -31.53 -7.48
C ASP A 109 1.89 -32.96 -7.26
N ASP A 110 2.67 -33.52 -8.20
CA ASP A 110 3.29 -34.82 -8.04
C ASP A 110 4.31 -34.78 -6.89
N PRO A 111 4.14 -35.59 -5.82
CA PRO A 111 5.08 -35.64 -4.71
C PRO A 111 6.50 -36.09 -5.09
N SER A 112 6.65 -36.80 -6.22
CA SER A 112 7.94 -37.31 -6.68
C SER A 112 8.74 -36.31 -7.53
N ALA A 113 8.10 -35.22 -7.96
CA ALA A 113 8.74 -34.22 -8.81
C ALA A 113 9.86 -33.49 -8.06
N ALA A 114 11.02 -33.30 -8.71
CA ALA A 114 12.19 -32.66 -8.10
C ALA A 114 11.91 -31.29 -7.46
N ILE A 115 10.97 -30.52 -8.02
CA ILE A 115 10.52 -29.22 -7.49
C ILE A 115 9.79 -29.31 -6.13
N ASN A 116 9.28 -30.49 -5.79
CA ASN A 116 8.54 -30.76 -4.56
C ASN A 116 9.38 -31.53 -3.52
N ASN A 117 10.64 -31.86 -3.84
CA ASN A 117 11.53 -32.66 -2.99
C ASN A 117 12.30 -31.85 -1.94
N SER A 118 12.10 -30.53 -1.85
CA SER A 118 12.79 -29.69 -0.86
C SER A 118 12.27 -29.94 0.56
N PRO A 119 13.13 -30.22 1.56
CA PRO A 119 12.72 -30.54 2.93
C PRO A 119 12.01 -29.36 3.64
N GLU A 120 12.27 -28.12 3.24
CA GLU A 120 11.60 -26.93 3.77
C GLU A 120 10.11 -26.90 3.41
N LEU A 121 9.72 -27.61 2.34
CA LEU A 121 8.34 -27.66 1.84
C LEU A 121 7.49 -28.75 2.50
N THR A 122 8.02 -29.57 3.41
CA THR A 122 7.26 -30.66 4.07
C THR A 122 7.27 -30.56 5.60
N SER A 123 8.06 -29.64 6.17
CA SER A 123 8.30 -29.51 7.62
C SER A 123 7.07 -29.20 8.49
N ASN A 124 5.93 -28.81 7.92
CA ASN A 124 4.75 -28.33 8.67
C ASN A 124 3.50 -29.21 8.51
N GLY A 125 3.67 -30.46 8.06
CA GLY A 125 2.57 -31.41 7.86
C GLY A 125 1.67 -31.10 6.66
N LYS A 126 2.04 -30.13 5.81
CA LYS A 126 1.37 -29.84 4.53
C LYS A 126 2.14 -30.44 3.37
N THR A 127 1.46 -30.66 2.24
CA THR A 127 2.12 -31.13 1.02
C THR A 127 3.07 -30.06 0.47
N ALA A 128 4.09 -30.48 -0.26
CA ALA A 128 5.05 -29.56 -0.86
C ALA A 128 4.37 -28.54 -1.80
N ALA A 129 3.39 -29.00 -2.58
CA ALA A 129 2.58 -28.13 -3.43
C ALA A 129 1.77 -27.09 -2.63
N GLN A 130 1.16 -27.48 -1.51
CA GLN A 130 0.46 -26.53 -0.65
C GLN A 130 1.41 -25.47 -0.11
N ASN A 131 2.62 -25.85 0.33
CA ASN A 131 3.60 -24.90 0.83
C ASN A 131 4.13 -23.97 -0.27
N ARG A 132 4.32 -24.47 -1.50
CA ARG A 132 4.65 -23.63 -2.66
C ARG A 132 3.54 -22.65 -2.98
N TRP A 133 2.29 -23.10 -2.95
CA TRP A 133 1.13 -22.22 -3.14
C TRP A 133 1.04 -21.15 -2.05
N ILE A 134 1.25 -21.51 -0.78
CA ILE A 134 1.29 -20.54 0.34
C ILE A 134 2.41 -19.53 0.13
N ALA A 135 3.63 -19.99 -0.16
CA ALA A 135 4.79 -19.11 -0.37
C ALA A 135 4.56 -18.14 -1.53
N TYR A 136 4.02 -18.63 -2.64
CA TYR A 136 3.65 -17.79 -3.78
C TYR A 136 2.59 -16.75 -3.40
N ASN A 137 1.54 -17.13 -2.66
CA ASN A 137 0.52 -16.18 -2.22
C ASN A 137 1.07 -15.13 -1.23
N LYS A 138 2.00 -15.51 -0.34
CA LYS A 138 2.70 -14.57 0.55
C LYS A 138 3.51 -13.55 -0.26
N LEU A 139 4.31 -14.02 -1.21
CA LEU A 139 5.08 -13.15 -2.13
C LEU A 139 4.15 -12.17 -2.86
N ARG A 140 3.03 -12.66 -3.37
CA ARG A 140 2.08 -11.82 -4.12
C ARG A 140 1.32 -10.84 -3.24
N GLY A 141 1.00 -11.20 -2.00
CA GLY A 141 0.43 -10.27 -1.02
C GLY A 141 1.42 -9.17 -0.64
N GLN A 142 2.70 -9.51 -0.44
CA GLN A 142 3.75 -8.52 -0.17
C GLN A 142 3.92 -7.55 -1.34
N TYR A 143 3.97 -8.07 -2.57
CA TYR A 143 4.07 -7.23 -3.77
C TYR A 143 2.85 -6.32 -3.93
N ALA A 144 1.63 -6.85 -3.75
CA ALA A 144 0.41 -6.05 -3.80
C ALA A 144 0.46 -4.91 -2.78
N SER A 145 0.80 -5.20 -1.52
CA SER A 145 0.95 -4.15 -0.52
C SER A 145 2.11 -3.18 -0.82
N ALA A 146 3.17 -3.61 -1.50
CA ALA A 146 4.22 -2.68 -1.95
C ALA A 146 3.68 -1.71 -3.00
N MET A 147 2.87 -2.20 -3.93
CA MET A 147 2.24 -1.33 -4.92
C MET A 147 1.20 -0.36 -4.34
N GLU A 148 0.69 -0.65 -3.14
CA GLU A 148 -0.24 0.26 -2.45
C GLU A 148 0.38 1.61 -2.06
N HIS A 149 1.71 1.68 -1.87
CA HIS A 149 2.38 2.97 -1.72
C HIS A 149 3.09 3.41 -2.99
N ALA A 150 3.71 2.48 -3.73
CA ALA A 150 4.57 2.84 -4.84
C ALA A 150 3.79 3.42 -6.04
N VAL A 151 2.58 2.94 -6.34
CA VAL A 151 1.78 3.50 -7.44
C VAL A 151 1.32 4.92 -7.14
N PRO A 152 0.69 5.23 -5.99
CA PRO A 152 0.36 6.61 -5.66
C PRO A 152 1.57 7.55 -5.72
N GLU A 153 2.74 7.13 -5.26
CA GLU A 153 3.95 7.95 -5.37
C GLU A 153 4.36 8.22 -6.81
N GLN A 154 4.32 7.22 -7.67
CA GLN A 154 4.66 7.39 -9.09
C GLN A 154 3.73 8.38 -9.80
N PHE A 155 2.44 8.41 -9.44
CA PHE A 155 1.45 9.27 -10.11
C PHE A 155 1.33 10.67 -9.49
N TRP A 156 1.58 10.82 -8.18
CA TRP A 156 1.25 12.05 -7.45
C TRP A 156 2.45 12.78 -6.85
N VAL A 157 3.64 12.15 -6.81
CA VAL A 157 4.85 12.80 -6.31
C VAL A 157 5.68 13.28 -7.49
N ASP A 158 5.71 14.59 -7.69
CA ASP A 158 6.61 15.22 -8.64
C ASP A 158 8.01 15.37 -8.04
N LYS A 159 8.91 14.49 -8.46
CA LYS A 159 10.32 14.46 -8.03
C LYS A 159 11.11 15.71 -8.39
N THR A 160 10.63 16.58 -9.28
CA THR A 160 11.31 17.85 -9.61
C THR A 160 11.09 18.93 -8.55
N GLN A 161 10.06 18.77 -7.72
CA GLN A 161 9.64 19.75 -6.71
C GLN A 161 9.91 19.30 -5.27
N CYS A 162 10.52 18.13 -5.09
CA CYS A 162 10.89 17.64 -3.78
C CYS A 162 12.25 16.94 -3.75
N ARG A 163 12.80 16.83 -2.54
CA ARG A 163 14.02 16.10 -2.25
C ARG A 163 13.75 14.60 -2.22
N TYR A 164 14.53 13.84 -2.97
CA TYR A 164 14.47 12.37 -2.98
C TYR A 164 15.85 11.74 -3.12
N THR A 165 15.96 10.47 -2.74
CA THR A 165 17.16 9.66 -2.98
C THR A 165 16.94 8.81 -4.23
N ASP A 166 17.88 8.83 -5.17
CA ASP A 166 17.82 7.99 -6.37
C ASP A 166 18.27 6.55 -6.12
N GLU A 167 18.20 5.72 -7.16
CA GLU A 167 18.55 4.29 -7.10
C GLU A 167 20.04 4.07 -6.79
N GLN A 168 20.88 5.08 -7.03
CA GLN A 168 22.32 5.08 -6.77
C GLN A 168 22.65 5.65 -5.37
N GLY A 169 21.63 5.98 -4.57
CA GLY A 169 21.80 6.51 -3.22
C GLY A 169 22.17 7.99 -3.16
N GLN A 170 22.10 8.73 -4.27
CA GLN A 170 22.39 10.16 -4.30
C GLN A 170 21.14 10.97 -3.99
N ILE A 171 21.32 12.05 -3.23
CA ILE A 171 20.24 12.98 -2.88
C ILE A 171 20.08 13.99 -4.01
N GLN A 172 18.90 13.99 -4.60
CA GLN A 172 18.47 14.96 -5.60
C GLN A 172 17.67 16.07 -4.94
N ASN A 173 17.79 17.30 -5.43
CA ASN A 173 17.14 18.51 -4.91
C ASN A 173 17.33 18.72 -3.38
N PRO A 174 18.57 18.79 -2.87
CA PRO A 174 18.84 18.80 -1.43
C PRO A 174 18.27 20.03 -0.69
N THR A 175 17.96 21.12 -1.40
CA THR A 175 17.42 22.37 -0.85
C THR A 175 15.90 22.36 -0.71
N GLN A 176 15.21 21.36 -1.25
CA GLN A 176 13.75 21.24 -1.20
C GLN A 176 13.30 20.39 0.00
N ALA A 177 12.01 20.46 0.32
CA ALA A 177 11.41 19.58 1.31
C ALA A 177 11.39 18.12 0.82
N ASP A 178 11.43 17.17 1.75
CA ASP A 178 11.34 15.75 1.42
C ASP A 178 10.04 15.43 0.67
N CYS A 179 10.13 14.56 -0.33
CA CYS A 179 8.95 14.12 -1.07
C CYS A 179 7.90 13.50 -0.16
N ALA A 180 6.62 13.77 -0.47
CA ALA A 180 5.51 13.12 0.21
C ALA A 180 5.62 11.59 0.06
N GLN A 181 5.36 10.88 1.15
CA GLN A 181 5.45 9.42 1.19
C GLN A 181 4.06 8.80 1.37
N ALA A 182 3.72 7.85 0.50
CA ALA A 182 2.57 7.00 0.71
C ALA A 182 2.90 5.89 1.72
N VAL A 183 1.91 5.44 2.47
CA VAL A 183 2.07 4.39 3.47
C VAL A 183 1.34 3.15 3.01
N SER A 184 2.03 2.01 3.08
CA SER A 184 1.40 0.70 2.99
C SER A 184 1.91 -0.19 4.11
N ALA A 185 1.30 -1.34 4.29
CA ALA A 185 1.60 -2.19 5.42
C ALA A 185 3.04 -2.77 5.34
N VAL A 186 3.50 -3.14 4.14
CA VAL A 186 4.90 -3.58 3.95
C VAL A 186 5.91 -2.44 4.15
N ARG A 187 5.56 -1.21 3.76
CA ARG A 187 6.43 -0.05 4.03
C ARG A 187 6.48 0.27 5.52
N ALA A 188 5.35 0.19 6.22
CA ALA A 188 5.32 0.37 7.67
C ALA A 188 6.20 -0.68 8.38
N ILE A 189 6.16 -1.95 7.95
CA ILE A 189 7.07 -2.99 8.45
C ILE A 189 8.53 -2.64 8.16
N ALA A 190 8.86 -2.19 6.94
CA ALA A 190 10.22 -1.82 6.56
C ALA A 190 10.75 -0.63 7.40
N ILE A 191 9.93 0.40 7.63
CA ILE A 191 10.27 1.53 8.48
C ILE A 191 10.51 1.06 9.92
N ALA A 192 9.62 0.21 10.45
CA ALA A 192 9.78 -0.34 11.80
C ALA A 192 11.07 -1.16 11.92
N GLN A 193 11.42 -1.96 10.89
CA GLN A 193 12.69 -2.70 10.85
C GLN A 193 13.90 -1.76 10.82
N ALA A 194 13.87 -0.70 10.01
CA ALA A 194 14.93 0.29 9.95
C ALA A 194 15.12 1.05 11.28
N GLN A 195 14.06 1.22 12.05
CA GLN A 195 14.08 1.79 13.40
C GLN A 195 14.53 0.79 14.49
N GLY A 196 14.88 -0.45 14.12
CA GLY A 196 15.28 -1.49 15.08
C GLY A 196 14.11 -2.07 15.88
N GLN A 197 12.87 -1.84 15.46
CA GLN A 197 11.72 -2.45 16.12
C GLN A 197 11.66 -3.94 15.82
N ARG A 198 11.20 -4.72 16.82
CA ARG A 198 10.94 -6.15 16.63
C ARG A 198 9.70 -6.36 15.77
N ILE A 199 9.83 -7.22 14.77
CA ILE A 199 8.71 -7.70 13.95
C ILE A 199 8.29 -9.07 14.47
N TYR A 200 7.01 -9.21 14.78
CA TYR A 200 6.42 -10.45 15.26
C TYR A 200 5.63 -11.11 14.13
N THR A 201 5.91 -12.39 13.90
CA THR A 201 5.05 -13.27 13.09
C THR A 201 4.23 -14.13 14.05
N ILE A 202 2.93 -13.84 14.13
CA ILE A 202 2.02 -14.47 15.08
C ILE A 202 1.16 -15.51 14.37
N ASN A 203 1.10 -16.70 14.95
CA ASN A 203 0.27 -17.82 14.53
C ASN A 203 -0.35 -18.49 15.78
N GLN A 204 -1.11 -19.56 15.57
CA GLN A 204 -1.81 -20.24 16.68
C GLN A 204 -0.86 -20.77 17.77
N SER A 205 0.36 -21.19 17.43
CA SER A 205 1.26 -21.80 18.40
C SER A 205 1.95 -20.78 19.30
N ASN A 206 2.13 -19.54 18.86
CA ASN A 206 2.86 -18.52 19.61
C ASN A 206 1.98 -17.36 20.12
N ALA A 207 0.72 -17.26 19.69
CA ALA A 207 -0.16 -16.13 20.01
C ALA A 207 -0.31 -15.85 21.51
N ALA A 208 -0.45 -16.88 22.34
CA ALA A 208 -0.56 -16.73 23.80
C ALA A 208 0.66 -16.02 24.42
N THR A 209 1.83 -16.13 23.79
CA THR A 209 3.08 -15.53 24.27
C THR A 209 3.45 -14.23 23.54
N ALA A 210 2.99 -14.05 22.30
CA ALA A 210 3.32 -12.90 21.47
C ALA A 210 2.33 -11.75 21.65
N LEU A 211 1.03 -12.03 21.79
CA LEU A 211 -0.02 -11.00 21.93
C LEU A 211 0.19 -10.10 23.15
N PRO A 212 0.52 -10.62 24.36
CA PRO A 212 0.73 -9.76 25.53
C PRO A 212 1.95 -8.83 25.42
N LYS A 213 2.90 -9.14 24.51
CA LYS A 213 4.11 -8.34 24.28
C LYS A 213 3.87 -7.17 23.34
N LEU A 214 2.71 -7.12 22.68
CA LEU A 214 2.38 -6.05 21.76
C LEU A 214 1.56 -4.99 22.50
N PRO A 215 1.89 -3.70 22.37
CA PRO A 215 1.06 -2.58 22.84
C PRO A 215 -0.19 -2.38 21.94
N VAL A 216 -0.74 -3.45 21.38
CA VAL A 216 -1.95 -3.44 20.53
C VAL A 216 -3.18 -3.69 21.41
N GLY A 217 -3.55 -2.66 22.18
CA GLY A 217 -4.79 -2.66 22.95
C GLY A 217 -6.03 -2.48 22.05
N GLY A 218 -7.21 -2.87 22.55
CA GLY A 218 -8.50 -2.59 21.89
C GLY A 218 -8.84 -3.51 20.72
N THR A 219 -9.50 -2.97 19.70
CA THR A 219 -10.05 -3.72 18.55
C THR A 219 -8.96 -4.42 17.72
N VAL A 220 -7.78 -3.81 17.58
CA VAL A 220 -6.66 -4.37 16.80
C VAL A 220 -6.15 -5.68 17.42
N GLY A 221 -5.99 -5.73 18.75
CA GLY A 221 -5.60 -6.97 19.44
C GLY A 221 -6.65 -8.08 19.29
N GLN A 222 -7.94 -7.72 19.31
CA GLN A 222 -9.04 -8.66 19.07
C GLN A 222 -9.04 -9.18 17.62
N GLU A 223 -8.80 -8.32 16.64
CA GLU A 223 -8.69 -8.72 15.23
C GLU A 223 -7.52 -9.68 15.00
N ILE A 224 -6.36 -9.44 15.63
CA ILE A 224 -5.22 -10.37 15.56
C ILE A 224 -5.60 -11.70 16.19
N ALA A 225 -6.22 -11.69 17.38
CA ALA A 225 -6.65 -12.90 18.06
C ALA A 225 -7.66 -13.71 17.22
N LEU A 226 -8.66 -13.05 16.63
CA LEU A 226 -9.65 -13.68 15.75
C LEU A 226 -9.02 -14.20 14.46
N ALA A 227 -8.11 -13.45 13.84
CA ALA A 227 -7.39 -13.88 12.65
C ALA A 227 -6.55 -15.13 12.94
N VAL A 228 -5.84 -15.15 14.06
CA VAL A 228 -5.04 -16.30 14.48
C VAL A 228 -5.92 -17.49 14.85
N GLN A 229 -7.04 -17.29 15.55
CA GLN A 229 -8.02 -18.35 15.82
C GLN A 229 -8.56 -18.96 14.51
N ALA A 230 -8.77 -18.13 13.49
CA ALA A 230 -9.12 -18.59 12.13
C ALA A 230 -7.96 -19.25 11.36
N GLY A 231 -6.82 -19.53 12.01
CA GLY A 231 -5.67 -20.23 11.43
C GLY A 231 -4.78 -19.34 10.55
N LYS A 232 -4.95 -18.01 10.59
CA LYS A 232 -4.13 -17.07 9.84
C LYS A 232 -2.81 -16.80 10.53
N GLU A 233 -1.86 -16.32 9.75
CA GLU A 233 -0.59 -15.79 10.23
C GLU A 233 -0.63 -14.27 10.07
N VAL A 234 -0.22 -13.56 11.12
CA VAL A 234 -0.26 -12.10 11.18
C VAL A 234 1.15 -11.58 11.44
N THR A 235 1.57 -10.60 10.64
CA THR A 235 2.85 -9.91 10.84
C THR A 235 2.60 -8.51 11.37
N VAL A 236 3.21 -8.17 12.51
CA VAL A 236 3.00 -6.89 13.20
C VAL A 236 4.30 -6.40 13.82
N HIS A 237 4.49 -5.09 13.82
CA HIS A 237 5.64 -4.43 14.42
C HIS A 237 5.35 -4.03 15.87
N HIS A 238 6.39 -3.96 16.70
CA HIS A 238 6.24 -3.82 18.15
C HIS A 238 5.58 -2.51 18.59
N ILE A 239 5.85 -1.36 17.95
CA ILE A 239 5.37 -0.06 18.42
C ILE A 239 4.76 0.71 17.27
N ALA A 240 3.58 1.31 17.46
CA ALA A 240 2.94 2.12 16.42
C ALA A 240 3.90 3.22 15.92
N LEU A 241 3.97 3.38 14.59
CA LEU A 241 4.74 4.45 13.98
C LEU A 241 4.05 5.79 14.24
N PHE A 242 4.80 6.78 14.75
CA PHE A 242 4.29 8.15 14.93
C PHE A 242 4.33 8.91 13.60
N GLN A 243 3.23 9.61 13.29
CA GLN A 243 3.02 10.34 12.03
C GLN A 243 4.10 11.40 11.71
N GLY A 244 4.81 11.91 12.72
CA GLY A 244 5.95 12.82 12.54
C GLY A 244 7.23 12.18 11.99
N GLN A 245 7.28 10.84 11.89
CA GLN A 245 8.35 10.10 11.19
C GLN A 245 7.99 9.80 9.72
N LEU A 246 6.81 10.24 9.26
CA LEU A 246 6.29 10.06 7.90
C LEU A 246 6.07 11.40 7.16
N LEU A 247 6.42 12.52 7.78
CA LEU A 247 6.32 13.87 7.21
C LEU A 247 7.60 14.68 7.54
N PRO A 248 8.12 15.51 6.63
CA PRO A 248 9.22 16.41 6.95
C PRO A 248 8.77 17.44 8.00
N GLN A 249 9.69 17.73 8.92
CA GLN A 249 9.49 18.60 10.09
C GLN A 249 9.08 20.03 9.68
N SER A 250 7.79 20.34 9.70
CA SER A 250 7.33 21.74 9.77
C SER A 250 5.93 21.94 10.38
N ALA A 251 5.35 20.93 11.03
CA ALA A 251 4.12 21.11 11.80
C ALA A 251 4.43 21.20 13.30
N ASN A 252 4.61 22.43 13.80
CA ASN A 252 4.64 22.73 15.22
C ASN A 252 3.31 22.29 15.88
N CYS A 253 3.31 21.12 16.50
CA CYS A 253 2.29 20.76 17.48
C CYS A 253 2.70 21.37 18.84
N SER A 254 2.18 22.55 19.14
CA SER A 254 2.22 23.08 20.52
C SER A 254 1.28 22.25 21.41
N PRO A 255 1.68 21.92 22.65
CA PRO A 255 0.85 21.14 23.55
C PRO A 255 -0.19 22.06 24.22
N MET A 256 -1.47 21.81 23.99
CA MET A 256 -2.50 22.22 24.94
C MET A 256 -3.15 20.98 25.56
N PRO A 257 -3.34 20.98 26.89
CA PRO A 257 -3.94 19.86 27.60
C PRO A 257 -5.41 19.77 27.19
N TRP A 258 -6.00 18.56 27.22
CA TRP A 258 -7.44 18.28 27.04
C TRP A 258 -7.91 17.61 25.73
N PHE A 259 -7.05 17.24 24.78
CA PHE A 259 -7.45 16.35 23.67
C PHE A 259 -6.57 15.11 23.54
N ARG A 260 -7.25 13.96 23.34
CA ARG A 260 -6.72 12.59 23.31
C ARG A 260 -5.58 12.43 22.29
N PRO A 261 -4.56 11.59 22.57
CA PRO A 261 -3.43 11.37 21.68
C PRO A 261 -3.88 10.71 20.37
N CYS A 262 -3.27 11.14 19.27
CA CYS A 262 -3.45 10.63 17.91
C CYS A 262 -3.53 9.10 17.89
N SER A 263 -4.66 8.56 17.46
CA SER A 263 -4.83 7.13 17.21
C SER A 263 -3.99 6.73 15.98
N GLY A 264 -2.79 6.23 16.23
CA GLY A 264 -1.96 5.59 15.21
C GLY A 264 -2.63 4.30 14.75
N ALA A 265 -3.02 4.24 13.49
CA ALA A 265 -3.52 3.02 12.88
C ALA A 265 -2.35 2.03 12.73
N GLY A 266 -2.35 0.96 13.52
CA GLY A 266 -1.52 -0.21 13.24
C GLY A 266 -2.04 -0.85 11.96
N LEU A 267 -1.35 -0.64 10.83
CA LEU A 267 -1.70 -1.28 9.56
C LEU A 267 -1.47 -2.80 9.68
N LEU A 268 -2.57 -3.56 9.64
CA LEU A 268 -2.59 -5.02 9.73
C LEU A 268 -2.38 -5.63 8.34
N THR A 269 -1.30 -6.38 8.12
CA THR A 269 -1.27 -7.33 6.98
C THR A 269 -1.89 -8.65 7.42
N THR A 270 -3.12 -8.92 6.99
CA THR A 270 -3.69 -10.27 7.10
C THR A 270 -3.52 -10.98 5.77
N SER A 271 -2.56 -11.90 5.68
CA SER A 271 -2.49 -12.83 4.55
C SER A 271 -3.57 -13.90 4.74
N ARG A 272 -4.55 -13.97 3.82
CA ARG A 272 -5.39 -15.17 3.70
C ARG A 272 -4.51 -16.31 3.20
N ARG A 273 -4.42 -17.37 4.01
CA ARG A 273 -4.12 -18.72 3.52
C ARG A 273 -5.28 -19.22 2.67
#